data_AF-A0A7C3HKC2-F1
#
_entry.id   AF-A0A7C3HKC2-F1
#
_cell.length_a   1.000
_cell.length_b   1.000
_cell.length_c   1.000
_cell.angle_alpha   90.00
_cell.angle_beta   90.00
_cell.angle_gamma   90.00
#
_symmetry.space_group_name_H-M   'P 1'
#
loop_
_entity.id
_entity.type
_entity.pdbx_description
1 polymer ?
#
loop_
_entity_poly.entity_id
_entity_poly.type
_entity_poly.pdbx_seq_one_letter_code
_entity_poly.pdbx_strand_id
1 'polypeptide(L)'
;LLGLFVISMFAATMSMIDSDLNALSAVFTKDIFERNFMKSRNDRLLLKIGVIATVVLGALTIESALLTIKLQGAFKAMIEWFAAILGPVSIPLLFGMLYRKTTWKGALGAWAAGFVTFVFVKYAVPGWFGLPTGFPEYTGAELLVTFAVFYIEGMVSRRTPEEEERVQALFRQLEGEGEQL
;
A
#
# COMPACT_ATOMS: atom_id res chain seq x y z
N LEU A 1 37.79 11.36 5.01
CA LEU A 1 36.56 11.12 5.80
C LEU A 1 35.32 11.73 5.14
N LEU A 2 35.31 13.03 4.80
CA LEU A 2 34.16 13.68 4.13
C LEU A 2 33.72 12.96 2.83
N GLY A 3 34.67 12.62 1.95
CA GLY A 3 34.36 11.91 0.70
C GLY A 3 33.72 10.53 0.92
N LEU A 4 34.17 9.79 1.94
CA LEU A 4 33.60 8.49 2.29
C LEU A 4 32.15 8.64 2.78
N PHE A 5 31.88 9.66 3.59
CA PHE A 5 30.53 9.95 4.09
C PHE A 5 29.58 10.30 2.94
N VAL A 6 29.99 11.17 2.03
CA VAL A 6 29.18 11.55 0.85
C VAL A 6 28.90 10.33 -0.03
N ILE A 7 29.91 9.50 -0.31
CA ILE A 7 29.73 8.26 -1.08
C ILE A 7 28.76 7.31 -0.37
N SER A 8 28.86 7.15 0.96
CA SER A 8 27.94 6.28 1.70
C SER A 8 26.48 6.74 1.65
N MET A 9 26.22 8.06 1.70
CA MET A 9 24.86 8.60 1.60
C MET A 9 24.27 8.36 0.21
N PHE A 10 25.06 8.60 -0.85
CA PHE A 10 24.63 8.33 -2.22
C PHE A 10 24.40 6.84 -2.46
N ALA A 11 25.30 5.98 -2.01
CA ALA A 11 25.16 4.53 -2.13
C ALA A 11 23.90 4.02 -1.40
N ALA A 12 23.65 4.49 -0.17
CA ALA A 12 22.45 4.14 0.58
C ALA A 12 21.17 4.62 -0.12
N THR A 13 21.18 5.85 -0.67
CA THR A 13 20.02 6.40 -1.38
C THR A 13 19.76 5.66 -2.70
N MET A 14 20.79 5.36 -3.48
CA MET A 14 20.66 4.56 -4.71
C MET A 14 20.10 3.17 -4.40
N SER A 15 20.61 2.50 -3.35
CA SER A 15 20.10 1.19 -2.93
C SER A 15 18.61 1.21 -2.54
N MET A 16 18.14 2.28 -1.90
CA MET A 16 16.72 2.46 -1.58
C MET A 16 15.88 2.66 -2.85
N ILE A 17 16.29 3.59 -3.71
CA ILE A 17 15.59 3.88 -4.98
C ILE A 17 15.52 2.64 -5.87
N ASP A 18 16.62 1.89 -5.98
CA ASP A 18 16.69 0.66 -6.78
C ASP A 18 15.72 -0.40 -6.25
N SER A 19 15.60 -0.54 -4.93
CA SER A 19 14.67 -1.48 -4.30
C SER A 19 13.21 -1.11 -4.56
N ASP A 20 12.87 0.18 -4.41
CA ASP A 20 11.52 0.69 -4.62
C ASP A 20 11.09 0.56 -6.09
N LEU A 21 11.95 0.98 -7.03
CA LEU A 21 11.67 0.85 -8.46
C LEU A 21 11.53 -0.60 -8.90
N ASN A 22 12.36 -1.51 -8.35
CA ASN A 22 12.26 -2.92 -8.64
C ASN A 22 10.96 -3.53 -8.07
N ALA A 23 10.56 -3.17 -6.86
CA ALA A 23 9.30 -3.61 -6.27
C ALA A 23 8.08 -3.11 -7.08
N LEU A 24 8.05 -1.82 -7.44
CA LEU A 24 6.98 -1.25 -8.25
C LEU A 24 6.92 -1.86 -9.66
N SER A 25 8.07 -2.10 -10.27
CA SER A 25 8.17 -2.77 -11.57
C SER A 25 7.63 -4.21 -11.50
N ALA A 26 7.94 -4.93 -10.41
CA ALA A 26 7.41 -6.27 -10.18
C ALA A 26 5.89 -6.26 -10.01
N VAL A 27 5.34 -5.36 -9.19
CA VAL A 27 3.89 -5.19 -9.01
C VAL A 27 3.22 -4.85 -10.33
N PHE A 28 3.76 -3.90 -11.10
CA PHE A 28 3.21 -3.54 -12.40
C PHE A 28 3.24 -4.73 -13.38
N THR A 29 4.35 -5.47 -13.41
CA THR A 29 4.52 -6.58 -14.35
C THR A 29 3.67 -7.79 -13.99
N LYS A 30 3.65 -8.18 -12.71
CA LYS A 30 2.99 -9.40 -12.22
C LYS A 30 1.52 -9.19 -11.90
N ASP A 31 1.21 -8.13 -11.15
CA ASP A 31 -0.13 -7.95 -10.59
C ASP A 31 -1.07 -7.22 -11.56
N ILE A 32 -0.52 -6.39 -12.45
CA ILE A 32 -1.29 -5.62 -13.43
C ILE A 32 -1.15 -6.23 -14.83
N PHE A 33 0.06 -6.29 -15.38
CA PHE A 33 0.27 -6.67 -16.77
C PHE A 33 -0.01 -8.17 -17.02
N GLU A 34 0.66 -9.05 -16.29
CA GLU A 34 0.50 -10.51 -16.44
C GLU A 34 -0.94 -10.91 -16.13
N ARG A 35 -1.50 -10.45 -15.01
CA ARG A 35 -2.84 -10.80 -14.57
C ARG A 35 -3.96 -10.38 -15.54
N ASN A 36 -3.88 -9.19 -16.13
CA ASN A 36 -4.98 -8.64 -16.93
C ASN A 36 -4.81 -8.83 -18.44
N PHE A 37 -3.58 -8.92 -18.93
CA PHE A 37 -3.31 -8.90 -20.38
C PHE A 37 -2.68 -10.20 -20.91
N MET A 38 -2.12 -11.05 -20.05
CA MET A 38 -1.51 -12.30 -20.50
C MET A 38 -2.41 -13.51 -20.23
N LYS A 39 -2.66 -14.28 -21.30
CA LYS A 39 -3.37 -15.57 -21.24
C LYS A 39 -2.44 -16.77 -21.04
N SER A 40 -1.15 -16.59 -21.32
CA SER A 40 -0.11 -17.62 -21.19
C SER A 40 1.20 -16.97 -20.77
N ARG A 41 1.93 -17.63 -19.88
CA ARG A 41 3.15 -17.10 -19.27
C ARG A 41 4.29 -17.06 -20.29
N ASN A 42 4.89 -15.88 -20.47
CA ASN A 42 6.05 -15.66 -21.32
C ASN A 42 7.08 -14.82 -20.55
N ASP A 43 8.05 -15.50 -19.94
CA ASP A 43 9.04 -14.87 -19.06
C ASP A 43 9.93 -13.84 -19.80
N ARG A 44 10.26 -14.08 -21.08
CA ARG A 44 11.05 -13.12 -21.86
C ARG A 44 10.30 -11.82 -22.10
N LEU A 45 8.99 -11.89 -22.33
CA LEU A 45 8.15 -10.70 -22.47
C LEU A 45 8.02 -9.98 -21.13
N LEU A 46 7.76 -10.70 -20.04
CA LEU A 46 7.64 -10.12 -18.70
C LEU A 46 8.91 -9.39 -18.28
N LEU A 47 10.10 -9.94 -18.55
CA LEU A 47 11.37 -9.25 -18.29
C LEU A 47 11.48 -7.93 -19.07
N LYS A 48 11.08 -7.91 -20.35
CA LYS A 48 11.09 -6.68 -21.16
C LYS A 48 10.11 -5.64 -20.61
N ILE A 49 8.91 -6.08 -20.22
CA ILE A 49 7.90 -5.20 -19.64
C ILE A 49 8.37 -4.65 -18.29
N GLY A 50 9.02 -5.47 -17.45
CA GLY A 50 9.63 -5.01 -16.20
C GLY A 50 10.70 -3.95 -16.42
N VAL A 51 11.60 -4.13 -17.39
CA VAL A 51 12.60 -3.10 -17.73
C VAL A 51 11.93 -1.80 -18.18
N ILE A 52 10.91 -1.88 -19.03
CA ILE A 52 10.15 -0.70 -19.48
C ILE A 52 9.47 -0.02 -18.29
N ALA A 53 8.82 -0.79 -17.42
CA ALA A 53 8.16 -0.27 -16.22
C ALA A 53 9.15 0.46 -15.31
N THR A 54 10.34 -0.11 -15.06
CA THR A 54 11.40 0.52 -14.26
C THR A 54 11.83 1.86 -14.87
N VAL A 55 12.04 1.92 -16.20
CA VAL A 55 12.43 3.17 -16.88
C VAL A 55 11.33 4.23 -16.78
N VAL A 56 10.06 3.85 -17.01
CA VAL A 56 8.92 4.76 -16.94
C VAL A 56 8.70 5.27 -15.51
N LEU A 57 8.68 4.39 -14.52
CA LEU A 57 8.52 4.75 -13.11
C LEU A 57 9.68 5.62 -12.61
N GLY A 58 10.92 5.32 -13.03
CA GLY A 58 12.08 6.14 -12.75
C GLY A 58 11.97 7.54 -13.34
N ALA A 59 11.51 7.66 -14.61
CA ALA A 59 11.27 8.94 -15.24
C ALA A 59 10.19 9.76 -14.51
N LEU A 60 9.07 9.14 -14.13
CA LEU A 60 8.02 9.79 -13.34
C LEU A 60 8.52 10.24 -11.96
N THR A 61 9.38 9.43 -11.33
CA THR A 61 10.01 9.78 -10.05
C THR A 61 10.89 11.01 -10.19
N ILE A 62 11.73 11.08 -11.23
CA ILE A 62 12.57 12.26 -11.51
C ILE A 62 11.69 13.49 -11.79
N GLU A 63 10.64 13.34 -12.60
CA GLU A 63 9.71 14.43 -12.90
C GLU A 63 9.04 14.97 -11.63
N SER A 64 8.49 14.09 -10.78
CA SER A 64 7.87 14.49 -9.51
C SER A 64 8.87 15.15 -8.56
N ALA A 65 10.12 14.66 -8.50
CA ALA A 65 11.18 15.28 -7.72
C ALA A 65 11.45 16.72 -8.19
N LEU A 66 11.57 16.94 -9.51
CA LEU A 66 11.79 18.28 -10.08
C LEU A 66 10.65 19.27 -9.79
N LEU A 67 9.40 18.79 -9.82
CA LEU A 67 8.23 19.61 -9.45
C LEU A 67 8.25 19.97 -7.95
N THR A 68 8.75 19.07 -7.11
CA THR A 68 8.71 19.21 -5.66
C THR A 68 9.88 20.01 -5.09
N ILE A 69 10.99 20.18 -5.83
CA ILE A 69 12.13 21.03 -5.41
C ILE A 69 11.69 22.48 -5.07
N LYS A 70 10.63 22.98 -5.72
CA LYS A 70 10.09 24.33 -5.45
C LYS A 70 9.14 24.37 -4.25
N LEU A 71 8.72 23.22 -3.73
CA LEU A 71 7.80 23.10 -2.60
C LEU A 71 8.58 22.99 -1.29
N GLN A 72 8.51 24.03 -0.45
CA GLN A 72 8.91 23.90 0.94
C GLN A 72 7.94 22.92 1.62
N GLY A 73 8.47 21.83 2.19
CA GLY A 73 7.66 20.81 2.87
C GLY A 73 7.43 19.51 2.10
N ALA A 74 8.20 19.22 1.04
CA ALA A 74 8.22 17.94 0.34
C ALA A 74 8.19 16.72 1.28
N PHE A 75 9.08 16.74 2.29
CA PHE A 75 9.17 15.69 3.30
C PHE A 75 7.91 15.56 4.16
N LYS A 76 7.31 16.70 4.54
CA LYS A 76 6.05 16.71 5.30
C LYS A 76 4.92 16.14 4.46
N ALA A 77 4.79 16.57 3.20
CA ALA A 77 3.81 16.04 2.28
C ALA A 77 3.99 14.53 2.06
N MET A 78 5.23 14.06 1.91
CA MET A 78 5.56 12.64 1.82
C MET A 78 5.04 11.87 3.04
N ILE A 79 5.37 12.31 4.26
CA ILE A 79 4.88 11.68 5.50
C ILE A 79 3.35 11.65 5.54
N GLU A 80 2.70 12.76 5.21
CA GLU A 80 1.25 12.88 5.24
C GLU A 80 0.56 11.92 4.27
N TRP A 81 1.03 11.84 3.02
CA TRP A 81 0.45 10.94 2.02
C TRP A 81 0.80 9.48 2.28
N PHE A 82 1.99 9.22 2.82
CA PHE A 82 2.38 7.86 3.24
C PHE A 82 1.48 7.36 4.37
N ALA A 83 1.20 8.20 5.37
CA ALA A 83 0.27 7.88 6.44
C ALA A 83 -1.17 7.65 5.91
N ALA A 84 -1.65 8.53 5.03
CA ALA A 84 -3.00 8.45 4.45
C ALA A 84 -3.27 7.16 3.68
N ILE A 85 -2.26 6.62 2.98
CA ILE A 85 -2.47 5.44 2.14
C ILE A 85 -2.09 4.18 2.91
N LEU A 86 -0.90 4.19 3.53
CA LEU A 86 -0.35 2.99 4.15
C LEU A 86 -0.98 2.72 5.52
N GLY A 87 -1.45 3.75 6.22
CA GLY A 87 -2.18 3.63 7.49
C GLY A 87 -3.37 2.67 7.36
N PRO A 88 -4.36 2.96 6.49
CA PRO A 88 -5.51 2.07 6.31
C PRO A 88 -5.16 0.70 5.74
N VAL A 89 -4.13 0.59 4.88
CA VAL A 89 -3.67 -0.71 4.34
C VAL A 89 -3.15 -1.62 5.45
N SER A 90 -2.49 -1.05 6.46
CA SER A 90 -1.87 -1.81 7.55
C SER A 90 -2.89 -2.65 8.34
N ILE A 91 -4.13 -2.17 8.50
CA ILE A 91 -5.11 -2.84 9.36
C ILE A 91 -5.59 -4.16 8.75
N PRO A 92 -6.13 -4.21 7.52
CA PRO A 92 -6.49 -5.48 6.91
C PRO A 92 -5.30 -6.42 6.74
N LEU A 93 -4.11 -5.89 6.50
CA LEU A 93 -2.91 -6.71 6.31
C LEU A 93 -2.49 -7.40 7.62
N LEU A 94 -2.40 -6.65 8.72
CA LEU A 94 -1.98 -7.17 10.02
C LEU A 94 -3.08 -8.00 10.71
N PHE A 95 -4.31 -7.48 10.72
CA PHE A 95 -5.43 -8.14 11.41
C PHE A 95 -6.12 -9.19 10.55
N GLY A 96 -5.99 -9.19 9.22
CA GLY A 96 -6.54 -10.24 8.36
C GLY A 96 -5.92 -11.61 8.60
N MET A 97 -4.66 -11.66 9.03
CA MET A 97 -3.99 -12.91 9.43
C MET A 97 -4.50 -13.48 10.76
N LEU A 98 -4.90 -12.60 11.69
CA LEU A 98 -5.41 -12.99 13.01
C LEU A 98 -6.92 -13.22 13.00
N TYR A 99 -7.65 -12.41 12.22
CA TYR A 99 -9.09 -12.36 12.19
C TYR A 99 -9.62 -12.89 10.85
N ARG A 100 -9.88 -14.20 10.86
CA ARG A 100 -10.26 -14.96 9.67
C ARG A 100 -11.68 -14.70 9.16
N LYS A 101 -12.37 -13.64 9.60
CA LYS A 101 -13.79 -13.41 9.24
C LYS A 101 -14.00 -12.33 8.18
N THR A 102 -13.15 -11.30 8.15
CA THR A 102 -13.32 -10.16 7.23
C THR A 102 -13.13 -10.54 5.76
N THR A 103 -14.02 -10.10 4.87
CA THR A 103 -13.93 -10.41 3.43
C THR A 103 -12.94 -9.48 2.72
N TRP A 104 -12.54 -9.81 1.48
CA TRP A 104 -11.72 -8.90 0.67
C TRP A 104 -12.45 -7.58 0.36
N LYS A 105 -13.79 -7.61 0.25
CA LYS A 105 -14.62 -6.41 0.06
C LYS A 105 -14.64 -5.57 1.33
N GLY A 106 -14.70 -6.22 2.50
CA GLY A 106 -14.60 -5.55 3.80
C GLY A 106 -13.25 -4.89 4.03
N ALA A 107 -12.16 -5.58 3.67
CA ALA A 107 -10.82 -5.01 3.69
C ALA A 107 -10.71 -3.76 2.78
N LEU A 108 -11.22 -3.84 1.56
CA LEU A 108 -11.24 -2.69 0.63
C LEU A 108 -12.14 -1.55 1.12
N GLY A 109 -13.30 -1.88 1.69
CA GLY A 109 -14.22 -0.92 2.28
C GLY A 109 -13.63 -0.22 3.51
N ALA A 110 -12.92 -0.95 4.35
CA ALA A 110 -12.19 -0.41 5.50
C ALA A 110 -11.08 0.55 5.04
N TRP A 111 -10.29 0.15 4.05
CA TRP A 111 -9.27 1.01 3.45
C TRP A 111 -9.87 2.30 2.90
N ALA A 112 -10.95 2.20 2.10
CA ALA A 112 -11.62 3.36 1.51
C ALA A 112 -12.22 4.28 2.59
N ALA A 113 -12.86 3.71 3.61
CA ALA A 113 -13.42 4.49 4.71
C ALA A 113 -12.34 5.21 5.52
N GLY A 114 -11.19 4.57 5.76
CA GLY A 114 -10.01 5.18 6.36
C GLY A 114 -9.51 6.38 5.55
N PHE A 115 -9.24 6.16 4.26
CA PHE A 115 -8.74 7.20 3.37
C PHE A 115 -9.70 8.39 3.24
N VAL A 116 -11.01 8.12 3.15
CA VAL A 116 -12.04 9.18 3.14
C VAL A 116 -12.03 9.95 4.46
N THR A 117 -11.86 9.26 5.59
CA THR A 117 -11.74 9.90 6.90
C THR A 117 -10.52 10.80 6.98
N PHE A 118 -9.37 10.36 6.47
CA PHE A 118 -8.17 11.19 6.38
C PHE A 118 -8.45 12.49 5.61
N VAL A 119 -9.01 12.38 4.40
CA VAL A 119 -9.31 13.55 3.54
C VAL A 119 -10.31 14.48 4.25
N PHE A 120 -11.36 13.92 4.86
CA PHE A 120 -12.37 14.68 5.57
C PHE A 120 -11.79 15.42 6.78
N VAL A 121 -11.07 14.73 7.67
CA VAL A 121 -10.53 15.32 8.89
C VAL A 121 -9.46 16.35 8.55
N LYS A 122 -8.61 16.10 7.56
CA LYS A 122 -7.54 17.03 7.19
C LYS A 122 -8.03 18.29 6.50
N TYR A 123 -8.97 18.17 5.55
CA TYR A 123 -9.35 19.29 4.69
C TYR A 123 -10.73 19.87 5.00
N ALA A 124 -11.72 19.03 5.32
CA ALA A 124 -13.09 19.47 5.51
C ALA A 124 -13.33 20.00 6.94
N VAL A 125 -12.73 19.37 7.97
CA VAL A 125 -12.96 19.78 9.36
C VAL A 125 -12.46 21.20 9.66
N PRO A 126 -11.21 21.58 9.29
CA PRO A 126 -10.77 22.96 9.45
C PRO A 126 -11.58 23.95 8.61
N GLY A 127 -11.96 23.56 7.40
CA GLY A 127 -12.69 24.43 6.47
C GLY A 127 -14.14 24.72 6.89
N TRP A 128 -14.84 23.73 7.45
CA TRP A 128 -16.26 23.85 7.81
C TRP A 128 -16.50 24.20 9.28
N PHE A 129 -15.66 23.68 10.19
CA PHE A 129 -15.86 23.85 11.62
C PHE A 129 -14.85 24.78 12.28
N GLY A 130 -13.82 25.23 11.54
CA GLY A 130 -12.76 26.09 12.08
C GLY A 130 -11.89 25.41 13.15
N LEU A 131 -11.99 24.08 13.27
CA LEU A 131 -11.22 23.32 14.24
C LEU A 131 -9.84 22.98 13.66
N PRO A 132 -8.75 23.34 14.34
CA PRO A 132 -7.41 22.97 13.88
C PRO A 132 -7.24 21.46 14.01
N THR A 133 -6.87 20.80 12.91
CA THR A 133 -6.54 19.36 12.88
C THR A 133 -5.07 19.19 12.51
N GLY A 134 -4.32 18.52 13.37
CA GLY A 134 -2.93 18.15 13.13
C GLY A 134 -2.78 16.69 12.65
N PHE A 135 -1.51 16.28 12.51
CA PHE A 135 -1.14 14.93 12.07
C PHE A 135 -1.71 13.80 12.93
N PRO A 136 -1.67 13.88 14.28
CA PRO A 136 -2.28 12.88 15.14
C PRO A 136 -3.80 12.74 14.93
N GLU A 137 -4.49 13.84 14.67
CA GLU A 137 -5.95 13.87 14.57
C GLU A 137 -6.45 13.18 13.31
N TYR A 138 -5.94 13.56 12.13
CA TYR A 138 -6.39 12.92 10.88
C TYR A 138 -5.90 11.47 10.73
N THR A 139 -4.65 11.18 11.15
CA THR A 139 -4.10 9.82 11.06
C THR A 139 -4.74 8.89 12.10
N GLY A 140 -4.98 9.39 13.31
CA GLY A 140 -5.65 8.63 14.37
C GLY A 140 -7.10 8.31 14.00
N ALA A 141 -7.86 9.30 13.52
CA ALA A 141 -9.24 9.10 13.10
C ALA A 141 -9.34 8.09 11.94
N GLU A 142 -8.48 8.21 10.95
CA GLU A 142 -8.37 7.28 9.82
C GLU A 142 -8.14 5.83 10.26
N LEU A 143 -7.15 5.60 11.14
CA LEU A 143 -6.85 4.25 11.64
C LEU A 143 -8.00 3.67 12.45
N LEU A 144 -8.64 4.49 13.30
CA LEU A 144 -9.79 4.07 14.11
C LEU A 144 -10.98 3.70 13.23
N VAL A 145 -11.30 4.50 12.21
CA VAL A 145 -12.40 4.20 11.29
C VAL A 145 -12.08 2.96 10.47
N THR A 146 -10.86 2.83 9.96
CA THR A 146 -10.42 1.63 9.23
C THR A 146 -10.61 0.37 10.09
N PHE A 147 -10.17 0.41 11.35
CA PHE A 147 -10.31 -0.71 12.29
C PHE A 147 -11.78 -1.03 12.55
N ALA A 148 -12.59 -0.01 12.85
CA ALA A 148 -14.00 -0.19 13.13
C ALA A 148 -14.74 -0.83 11.94
N VAL A 149 -14.51 -0.32 10.72
CA VAL A 149 -15.13 -0.86 9.51
C VAL A 149 -14.66 -2.28 9.22
N PHE A 150 -13.34 -2.54 9.36
CA PHE A 150 -12.77 -3.87 9.18
C PHE A 150 -13.37 -4.90 10.14
N TYR A 151 -13.52 -4.54 11.41
CA TYR A 151 -14.05 -5.41 12.47
C TYR A 151 -15.56 -5.62 12.33
N ILE A 152 -16.33 -4.54 12.11
CA ILE A 152 -17.79 -4.61 11.92
C ILE A 152 -18.12 -5.45 10.70
N GLU A 153 -17.40 -5.27 9.59
CA GLU A 153 -17.63 -6.08 8.39
C GLU A 153 -17.38 -7.56 8.67
N GLY A 154 -16.29 -7.92 9.37
CA GLY A 154 -16.05 -9.32 9.71
C GLY A 154 -17.05 -9.91 10.72
N MET A 155 -17.83 -9.10 11.44
CA MET A 155 -18.94 -9.60 12.27
C MET A 155 -20.25 -9.77 11.49
N VAL A 156 -20.52 -8.89 10.52
CA VAL A 156 -21.79 -8.83 9.80
C VAL A 156 -21.77 -9.71 8.54
N SER A 157 -20.65 -9.73 7.84
CA SER A 157 -20.54 -10.40 6.56
C SER A 157 -20.52 -11.91 6.70
N ARG A 158 -21.34 -12.55 5.87
CA ARG A 158 -21.31 -13.99 5.63
C ARG A 158 -20.53 -14.23 4.35
N ARG A 159 -19.51 -15.07 4.42
CA ARG A 159 -18.73 -15.48 3.26
C ARG A 159 -19.51 -16.49 2.45
N THR A 160 -19.23 -16.53 1.15
CA THR A 160 -19.69 -17.66 0.34
C THR A 160 -18.88 -18.90 0.73
N PRO A 161 -19.44 -20.12 0.59
CA PRO A 161 -18.71 -21.36 0.89
C PRO A 161 -17.36 -21.47 0.17
N GLU A 162 -17.29 -20.97 -1.07
CA GLU A 162 -16.06 -20.92 -1.88
C GLU A 162 -14.99 -19.98 -1.30
N GLU A 163 -15.39 -18.84 -0.73
CA GLU A 163 -14.46 -17.91 -0.07
C GLU A 163 -13.95 -18.49 1.26
N GLU A 164 -14.80 -19.20 2.01
CA GLU A 164 -14.38 -19.89 3.24
C GLU A 164 -13.35 -20.98 2.95
N GLU A 165 -13.57 -21.79 1.91
CA GLU A 165 -12.65 -22.85 1.51
C GLU A 165 -11.28 -22.30 1.10
N ARG A 166 -11.24 -21.22 0.30
CA ARG A 166 -9.98 -20.55 -0.08
C ARG A 166 -9.21 -20.02 1.12
N VAL A 167 -9.92 -19.40 2.08
CA VAL A 167 -9.28 -18.89 3.30
C VAL A 167 -8.75 -20.05 4.14
N GLN A 168 -9.51 -21.12 4.32
CA GLN A 168 -9.04 -22.31 5.04
C GLN A 168 -7.84 -22.97 4.36
N ALA A 169 -7.81 -23.04 3.03
CA ALA A 169 -6.69 -23.59 2.27
C ALA A 169 -5.41 -22.75 2.48
N LEU A 170 -5.52 -21.42 2.47
CA LEU A 170 -4.41 -20.52 2.78
C LEU A 170 -3.87 -20.76 4.20
N PHE A 171 -4.75 -20.86 5.19
CA PHE A 171 -4.32 -21.09 6.58
C PHE A 171 -3.70 -22.47 6.79
N ARG A 172 -4.19 -23.52 6.13
CA ARG A 172 -3.55 -24.84 6.16
C ARG A 172 -2.13 -24.82 5.58
N GLN A 173 -1.89 -24.05 4.52
CA GLN A 173 -0.54 -23.84 4.00
C GLN A 173 0.36 -23.09 5.00
N LEU A 174 -0.17 -22.06 5.68
CA LEU A 174 0.57 -21.30 6.69
C LEU A 174 0.90 -22.14 7.94
N GLU A 175 0.03 -23.08 8.30
CA GLU A 175 0.22 -24.01 9.42
C GLU A 175 1.14 -25.20 9.07
N GLY A 176 1.60 -25.29 7.81
CA GLY A 176 2.56 -26.31 7.36
C GLY A 176 1.93 -27.66 7.03
N GLU A 177 0.60 -27.76 6.95
CA GLU A 177 -0.11 -29.01 6.68
C GLU A 177 -0.15 -29.39 5.19
N GLY A 178 0.35 -28.52 4.30
CA GLY A 178 0.23 -28.64 2.84
C GLY A 178 1.28 -29.49 2.11
N GLU A 179 2.28 -30.07 2.81
CA GLU A 179 3.39 -30.81 2.18
C GLU A 179 3.18 -32.34 2.06
N GLN A 180 1.97 -32.86 2.26
CA GLN A 180 1.70 -34.33 2.24
C GLN A 180 0.82 -34.84 1.08
N LEU A 181 0.72 -34.12 -0.04
CA LEU A 181 0.05 -34.60 -1.27
C LEU A 181 0.95 -34.41 -2.49
#